data_AF-A0A7J0ARP1-F1
#
_entry.id   AF-A0A7J0ARP1-F1
#
_cell.length_a   1.000
_cell.length_b   1.000
_cell.length_c   1.000
_cell.angle_alpha   90.00
_cell.angle_beta   90.00
_cell.angle_gamma   90.00
#
_symmetry.space_group_name_H-M   'P 1'
#
loop_
_entity.id
_entity.type
_entity.pdbx_description
1 polymer ?
#
loop_
_entity_poly.entity_id
_entity_poly.type
_entity_poly.pdbx_seq_one_letter_code
_entity_poly.pdbx_strand_id
1 'polypeptide(L)'
;MPQKLYEYPDEEIQVLDADICPLPEGGYAMTYVAQENPGGIKIAFSDKINTGYNYIGRQIDNEPKSCEAPNVWKRIGENRWVVMYDVFSINPHNFGFIETTDFKTFIPIGHFNDGPIKSTNFSSPKHGAVIQITADEAKRLEKRFPSAASK
;
A
#
# COMPACT_ATOMS: atom_id res chain seq x y z
N MET A 1 8.88 24.85 11.88
CA MET A 1 8.00 24.00 12.70
C MET A 1 7.29 23.02 11.77
N PRO A 2 7.11 21.75 12.17
CA PRO A 2 6.29 20.82 11.41
C PRO A 2 4.84 21.32 11.31
N GLN A 3 4.19 21.04 10.18
CA GLN A 3 2.78 21.37 9.94
C GLN A 3 1.97 20.08 9.84
N LYS A 4 0.71 20.12 10.28
CA LYS A 4 -0.20 18.98 10.17
C LYS A 4 -0.47 18.72 8.67
N LEU A 5 -0.20 17.49 8.23
CA LEU A 5 -0.41 17.05 6.85
C LEU A 5 -1.90 16.84 6.53
N TYR A 6 -2.61 16.24 7.48
CA TYR A 6 -3.97 15.76 7.33
C TYR A 6 -4.66 15.68 8.70
N GLU A 7 -5.96 15.90 8.72
CA GLU A 7 -6.80 15.83 9.90
C GLU A 7 -7.97 14.90 9.62
N TYR A 8 -8.11 13.87 10.46
CA TYR A 8 -9.26 12.99 10.40
C TYR A 8 -10.47 13.68 11.06
N PRO A 9 -11.71 13.55 10.52
CA PRO A 9 -12.86 14.29 11.05
C PRO A 9 -13.25 13.93 12.48
N ASP A 10 -12.96 12.71 12.92
CA ASP A 10 -13.18 12.24 14.28
C ASP A 10 -11.85 12.24 15.03
N GLU A 11 -11.71 13.12 16.03
CA GLU A 11 -10.48 13.29 16.80
C GLU A 11 -10.16 12.08 17.71
N GLU A 12 -11.15 11.24 18.00
CA GLU A 12 -10.97 10.02 18.80
C GLU A 12 -10.40 8.86 17.96
N ILE A 13 -10.47 8.95 16.62
CA ILE A 13 -9.95 7.94 15.71
C ILE A 13 -8.49 8.22 15.38
N GLN A 14 -7.61 7.31 15.77
CA GLN A 14 -6.21 7.36 15.39
C GLN A 14 -6.04 6.98 13.91
N VAL A 15 -5.23 7.77 13.21
CA VAL A 15 -4.78 7.49 11.85
C VAL A 15 -3.27 7.36 11.77
N LEU A 16 -2.77 6.39 11.00
CA LEU A 16 -1.35 6.05 10.93
C LEU A 16 -0.96 5.42 9.59
N ASP A 17 0.34 5.19 9.42
CA ASP A 17 0.95 4.51 8.27
C ASP A 17 0.54 5.08 6.91
N ALA A 18 0.55 6.41 6.78
CA ALA A 18 0.21 7.06 5.53
C ALA A 18 1.25 6.78 4.44
N ASP A 19 0.78 6.41 3.24
CA ASP A 19 1.55 6.27 2.01
C ASP A 19 0.97 7.20 0.94
N ILE A 20 1.82 7.99 0.28
CA ILE A 20 1.41 9.00 -0.69
C ILE A 20 1.88 8.60 -2.09
N CYS A 21 0.93 8.44 -3.00
CA CYS A 21 1.16 8.09 -4.39
C CYS A 21 0.73 9.23 -5.33
N PRO A 22 1.57 9.66 -6.29
CA PRO A 22 1.16 10.58 -7.35
C PRO A 22 0.05 9.99 -8.23
N LEU A 23 -0.94 10.81 -8.57
CA LEU A 23 -2.01 10.44 -9.49
C LEU A 23 -1.59 10.65 -10.97
N PRO A 24 -2.18 9.91 -11.93
CA PRO A 24 -1.85 10.05 -13.36
C PRO A 24 -2.14 11.43 -13.93
N GLU A 25 -3.27 12.02 -13.52
CA GLU A 25 -3.76 13.31 -13.99
C GLU A 25 -3.22 14.50 -13.15
N GLY A 26 -2.25 14.24 -12.26
CA GLY A 26 -1.75 15.20 -11.30
C GLY A 26 -2.46 15.15 -9.95
N GLY A 27 -1.81 15.69 -8.92
CA GLY A 27 -2.21 15.55 -7.53
C GLY A 27 -1.74 14.23 -6.91
N TYR A 28 -2.28 13.93 -5.73
CA TYR A 28 -1.79 12.89 -4.85
C TYR A 28 -2.95 12.14 -4.19
N ALA A 29 -2.85 10.82 -4.18
CA ALA A 29 -3.62 9.94 -3.32
C ALA A 29 -2.79 9.65 -2.06
N MET A 30 -3.39 9.80 -0.89
CA MET A 30 -2.80 9.31 0.36
C MET A 30 -3.67 8.17 0.88
N THR A 31 -3.11 6.97 0.95
CA THR A 31 -3.70 5.85 1.68
C THR A 31 -3.20 5.85 3.11
N TYR A 32 -4.05 5.54 4.07
CA TYR A 32 -3.70 5.53 5.49
C TYR A 32 -4.62 4.57 6.24
N VAL A 33 -4.22 4.17 7.44
CA VAL A 33 -5.05 3.36 8.33
C VAL A 33 -5.92 4.29 9.16
N ALA A 34 -7.21 3.97 9.28
CA ALA A 34 -8.05 4.52 10.33
C ALA A 34 -8.36 3.40 11.33
N GLN A 35 -8.05 3.60 12.62
CA GLN A 35 -8.33 2.65 13.69
C GLN A 35 -9.81 2.69 14.11
N GLU A 36 -10.70 2.54 13.13
CA GLU A 36 -12.13 2.30 13.34
C GLU A 36 -12.38 0.84 13.75
N ASN A 37 -13.64 0.41 13.82
CA ASN A 37 -13.99 -0.97 14.15
C ASN A 37 -14.84 -1.62 13.04
N PRO A 38 -14.23 -2.43 12.15
CA PRO A 38 -12.81 -2.81 12.10
C PRO A 38 -11.90 -1.69 11.58
N GLY A 39 -10.60 -1.78 11.90
CA GLY A 39 -9.61 -0.83 11.41
C GLY A 39 -9.20 -1.18 9.97
N GLY A 40 -9.01 -0.19 9.10
CA GLY A 40 -8.73 -0.49 7.70
C GLY A 40 -8.19 0.68 6.91
N ILE A 41 -8.00 0.43 5.62
CA ILE A 41 -7.32 1.34 4.71
C ILE A 41 -8.31 2.34 4.15
N LYS A 42 -8.09 3.62 4.42
CA LYS A 42 -8.81 4.74 3.81
C LYS A 42 -7.93 5.48 2.83
N ILE A 43 -8.57 6.34 2.04
CA ILE A 43 -7.91 7.18 1.04
C ILE A 43 -8.35 8.65 1.18
N ALA A 44 -7.43 9.56 0.94
CA ALA A 44 -7.67 11.01 0.83
C ALA A 44 -6.92 11.57 -0.39
N PHE A 45 -7.36 12.71 -0.89
CA PHE A 45 -6.80 13.31 -2.11
C PHE A 45 -6.44 14.77 -1.95
N SER A 46 -5.33 15.19 -2.56
CA SER A 46 -4.90 16.58 -2.61
C SER A 46 -4.25 16.92 -3.96
N ASP A 47 -4.29 18.20 -4.33
CA ASP A 47 -3.47 18.75 -5.41
C ASP A 47 -2.00 18.96 -4.99
N LYS A 48 -1.70 18.89 -3.69
CA LYS A 48 -0.39 19.12 -3.08
C LYS A 48 0.06 17.92 -2.26
N ILE A 49 1.35 17.60 -2.35
CA ILE A 49 1.93 16.46 -1.64
C ILE A 49 1.91 16.59 -0.11
N ASN A 50 1.87 17.81 0.42
CA ASN A 50 2.17 18.09 1.83
C ASN A 50 1.05 18.80 2.60
N THR A 51 -0.14 18.97 2.03
CA THR A 51 -1.28 19.61 2.70
C THR A 51 -2.57 19.40 1.92
N GLY A 52 -3.72 19.78 2.48
CA GLY A 52 -4.98 19.93 1.74
C GLY A 52 -5.67 18.61 1.37
N TYR A 53 -5.32 17.51 2.03
CA TYR A 53 -5.95 16.21 1.78
C TYR A 53 -7.42 16.21 2.20
N ASN A 54 -8.29 15.93 1.24
CA ASN A 54 -9.74 15.88 1.42
C ASN A 54 -10.15 14.50 1.94
N TYR A 55 -10.89 14.47 3.05
CA TYR A 55 -11.48 13.26 3.60
C TYR A 55 -12.55 12.69 2.66
N ILE A 56 -12.46 11.39 2.36
CA ILE A 56 -13.45 10.65 1.54
C ILE A 56 -14.30 9.70 2.39
N GLY A 57 -13.82 9.29 3.56
CA GLY A 57 -14.49 8.36 4.48
C GLY A 57 -14.62 6.92 4.04
N ARG A 58 -14.38 6.63 2.77
CA ARG A 58 -14.42 5.28 2.22
C ARG A 58 -13.22 4.45 2.65
N GLN A 59 -13.49 3.28 3.20
CA GLN A 59 -12.54 2.18 3.35
C GLN A 59 -12.39 1.45 2.00
N ILE A 60 -11.16 1.23 1.56
CA ILE A 60 -10.83 0.71 0.22
C ILE A 60 -10.36 -0.74 0.22
N ASP A 61 -9.94 -1.27 1.38
CA ASP A 61 -9.64 -2.70 1.51
C ASP A 61 -10.93 -3.54 1.51
N ASN A 62 -10.76 -4.84 1.24
CA ASN A 62 -11.85 -5.82 1.18
C ASN A 62 -11.79 -6.82 2.34
N GLU A 63 -11.05 -6.51 3.42
CA GLU A 63 -10.87 -7.45 4.52
C GLU A 63 -12.09 -7.45 5.44
N PRO A 64 -12.58 -8.63 5.88
CA PRO A 64 -13.69 -8.72 6.82
C PRO A 64 -13.27 -8.33 8.26
N LYS A 65 -11.97 -8.17 8.51
CA LYS A 65 -11.36 -7.86 9.81
C LYS A 65 -10.22 -6.87 9.62
N SER A 66 -9.65 -6.39 10.72
CA SER A 66 -8.71 -5.29 10.68
C SER A 66 -7.44 -5.55 9.85
N CYS A 67 -7.01 -4.51 9.13
CA CYS A 67 -5.74 -4.45 8.43
C CYS A 67 -5.06 -3.08 8.59
N GLU A 68 -3.77 -2.99 8.30
CA GLU A 68 -2.96 -1.78 8.48
C GLU A 68 -1.84 -1.62 7.43
N ALA A 69 -0.95 -0.64 7.61
CA ALA A 69 0.29 -0.51 6.85
C ALA A 69 0.13 -0.51 5.31
N PRO A 70 -0.66 0.41 4.73
CA PRO A 70 -0.82 0.47 3.30
C PRO A 70 0.48 0.89 2.61
N ASN A 71 0.79 0.27 1.47
CA ASN A 71 1.78 0.79 0.53
C ASN A 71 1.25 0.68 -0.90
N VAL A 72 1.43 1.74 -1.68
CA VAL A 72 0.94 1.84 -3.05
C VAL A 72 2.09 1.90 -4.04
N TRP A 73 2.06 1.07 -5.08
CA TRP A 73 2.99 1.19 -6.20
C TRP A 73 2.29 0.99 -7.54
N LYS A 74 2.81 1.65 -8.57
CA LYS A 74 2.35 1.51 -9.96
C LYS A 74 3.04 0.33 -10.61
N ARG A 75 2.33 -0.62 -11.20
CA ARG A 75 2.97 -1.73 -11.94
C ARG A 75 3.76 -1.20 -13.14
N ILE A 76 4.97 -1.72 -13.34
CA ILE A 76 5.86 -1.30 -14.43
C ILE A 76 5.17 -1.54 -15.78
N GLY A 77 5.06 -0.48 -16.59
CA GLY A 77 4.53 -0.55 -17.95
C GLY A 77 2.99 -0.56 -18.05
N GLU A 78 2.27 -0.49 -16.93
CA GLU A 78 0.80 -0.51 -16.91
C GLU A 78 0.20 0.79 -16.36
N ASN A 79 -1.04 1.10 -16.75
CA ASN A 79 -1.85 2.13 -16.08
C ASN A 79 -2.60 1.52 -14.88
N ARG A 80 -1.86 0.89 -13.96
CA ARG A 80 -2.43 0.14 -12.84
C ARG A 80 -1.55 0.27 -11.60
N TRP A 81 -2.20 0.40 -10.44
CA TRP A 81 -1.58 0.45 -9.13
C TRP A 81 -2.06 -0.71 -8.28
N VAL A 82 -1.18 -1.16 -7.40
CA VAL A 82 -1.49 -2.11 -6.34
C VAL A 82 -1.45 -1.36 -5.02
N VAL A 83 -2.43 -1.60 -4.15
CA VAL A 83 -2.37 -1.26 -2.73
C VAL A 83 -2.20 -2.56 -1.97
N MET A 84 -1.11 -2.67 -1.21
CA MET A 84 -0.83 -3.76 -0.28
C MET A 84 -1.11 -3.30 1.14
N TYR A 85 -1.57 -4.19 2.01
CA TYR A 85 -1.80 -3.91 3.43
C TYR A 85 -1.57 -5.16 4.30
N ASP A 86 -1.14 -4.96 5.56
CA ASP A 86 -0.93 -6.00 6.58
C ASP A 86 -2.26 -6.44 7.19
N VAL A 87 -2.68 -7.67 6.90
CA VAL A 87 -3.87 -8.29 7.49
C VAL A 87 -3.45 -9.04 8.76
N PHE A 88 -3.16 -8.26 9.80
CA PHE A 88 -2.70 -8.79 11.08
C PHE A 88 -3.79 -9.54 11.87
N SER A 89 -5.06 -9.43 11.46
CA SER A 89 -6.21 -10.01 12.15
C SER A 89 -6.53 -11.46 11.77
N ILE A 90 -5.77 -12.04 10.83
CA ILE A 90 -5.88 -13.44 10.40
C ILE A 90 -4.69 -14.27 10.87
N ASN A 91 -4.85 -15.60 10.90
CA ASN A 91 -3.79 -16.53 11.30
C ASN A 91 -3.64 -17.66 10.25
N PRO A 92 -2.46 -17.83 9.62
CA PRO A 92 -1.28 -16.98 9.75
C PRO A 92 -1.53 -15.55 9.24
N HIS A 93 -0.78 -14.58 9.76
CA HIS A 93 -0.79 -13.20 9.25
C HIS A 93 -0.42 -13.19 7.77
N ASN A 94 -1.02 -12.29 7.00
CA ASN A 94 -0.77 -12.21 5.57
C ASN A 94 -0.88 -10.77 5.07
N PHE A 95 -0.44 -10.53 3.83
CA PHE A 95 -0.76 -9.31 3.11
C PHE A 95 -1.96 -9.53 2.20
N GLY A 96 -2.84 -8.54 2.18
CA GLY A 96 -3.90 -8.42 1.20
C GLY A 96 -3.56 -7.38 0.15
N PHE A 97 -4.16 -7.54 -1.02
CA PHE A 97 -3.84 -6.75 -2.19
C PHE A 97 -5.10 -6.39 -2.97
N ILE A 98 -5.21 -5.12 -3.34
CA ILE A 98 -6.23 -4.59 -4.24
C ILE A 98 -5.55 -3.85 -5.39
N GLU A 99 -6.16 -3.85 -6.58
CA GLU A 99 -5.70 -3.08 -7.74
C GLU A 99 -6.66 -1.97 -8.10
N THR A 100 -6.11 -0.87 -8.63
CA THR A 100 -6.89 0.23 -9.17
C THR A 100 -6.25 0.77 -10.45
N THR A 101 -7.07 1.38 -11.32
CA THR A 101 -6.61 2.13 -12.50
C THR A 101 -6.99 3.61 -12.45
N ASP A 102 -7.85 3.99 -11.50
CA ASP A 102 -8.49 5.31 -11.40
C ASP A 102 -8.53 5.86 -9.96
N PHE A 103 -8.04 5.11 -8.96
CA PHE A 103 -8.14 5.38 -7.51
C PHE A 103 -9.57 5.54 -6.99
N LYS A 104 -10.56 5.13 -7.78
CA LYS A 104 -11.99 5.14 -7.43
C LYS A 104 -12.51 3.72 -7.31
N THR A 105 -12.06 2.82 -8.17
CA THR A 105 -12.46 1.42 -8.18
C THR A 105 -11.29 0.57 -7.73
N PHE A 106 -11.53 -0.26 -6.71
CA PHE A 106 -10.53 -1.16 -6.14
C PHE A 106 -11.01 -2.59 -6.29
N ILE A 107 -10.17 -3.44 -6.87
CA ILE A 107 -10.48 -4.83 -7.18
C ILE A 107 -9.55 -5.71 -6.34
N PRO A 108 -10.06 -6.58 -5.46
CA PRO A 108 -9.22 -7.50 -4.71
C PRO A 108 -8.52 -8.48 -5.65
N ILE A 109 -7.22 -8.64 -5.44
CA ILE A 109 -6.40 -9.64 -6.14
C ILE A 109 -5.89 -10.73 -5.19
N GLY A 110 -6.42 -10.78 -3.97
CA GLY A 110 -6.18 -11.86 -3.00
C GLY A 110 -5.04 -11.57 -2.03
N HIS A 111 -4.54 -12.62 -1.40
CA HIS A 111 -3.45 -12.57 -0.43
C HIS A 111 -2.16 -13.14 -1.03
N PHE A 112 -1.03 -13.09 -0.31
CA PHE A 112 0.12 -13.87 -0.77
C PHE A 112 -0.26 -15.34 -0.90
N ASN A 113 0.19 -15.94 -2.01
CA ASN A 113 0.00 -17.34 -2.39
C ASN A 113 -1.45 -17.73 -2.76
N ASP A 114 -2.45 -16.94 -2.37
CA ASP A 114 -3.85 -17.04 -2.79
C ASP A 114 -4.23 -15.86 -3.71
N GLY A 115 -3.62 -15.82 -4.89
CA GLY A 115 -3.66 -14.69 -5.80
C GLY A 115 -2.47 -14.68 -6.78
N PRO A 116 -2.31 -13.62 -7.58
CA PRO A 116 -1.19 -13.47 -8.51
C PRO A 116 0.12 -13.11 -7.81
N ILE A 117 0.07 -12.60 -6.58
CA ILE A 117 1.25 -12.21 -5.81
C ILE A 117 1.70 -13.40 -4.94
N LYS A 118 2.97 -13.79 -5.07
CA LYS A 118 3.56 -14.94 -4.38
C LYS A 118 4.65 -14.50 -3.42
N SER A 119 4.74 -15.18 -2.28
CA SER A 119 5.85 -15.04 -1.35
C SER A 119 6.79 -16.23 -1.46
N THR A 120 8.08 -15.99 -1.25
CA THR A 120 9.10 -17.05 -1.13
C THR A 120 10.02 -16.70 0.03
N ASN A 121 10.46 -17.71 0.79
CA ASN A 121 11.43 -17.56 1.89
C ASN A 121 10.92 -16.79 3.13
N PHE A 122 9.61 -16.59 3.28
CA PHE A 122 8.95 -16.10 4.51
C PHE A 122 7.49 -16.57 4.58
N SER A 123 6.90 -16.58 5.79
CA SER A 123 5.54 -17.09 6.05
C SER A 123 4.64 -16.20 6.91
N SER A 124 5.15 -15.05 7.37
CA SER A 124 4.39 -14.09 8.19
C SER A 124 4.94 -12.68 7.93
N PRO A 125 4.49 -12.02 6.85
CA PRO A 125 4.94 -10.67 6.54
C PRO A 125 4.46 -9.67 7.60
N LYS A 126 5.15 -8.54 7.67
CA LYS A 126 4.85 -7.37 8.51
C LYS A 126 5.09 -6.10 7.70
N HIS A 127 4.54 -4.97 8.16
CA HIS A 127 4.66 -3.65 7.53
C HIS A 127 5.93 -3.51 6.66
N GLY A 128 5.73 -3.41 5.36
CA GLY A 128 6.80 -3.30 4.38
C GLY A 128 6.44 -2.34 3.25
N ALA A 129 7.42 -2.12 2.36
CA ALA A 129 7.25 -1.30 1.17
C ALA A 129 7.76 -2.06 -0.06
N VAL A 130 7.16 -1.81 -1.22
CA VAL A 130 7.56 -2.39 -2.49
C VAL A 130 8.33 -1.37 -3.31
N ILE A 131 9.61 -1.65 -3.55
CA ILE A 131 10.40 -0.94 -4.55
C ILE A 131 10.52 -1.83 -5.76
N GLN A 132 9.82 -1.45 -6.83
CA GLN A 132 9.84 -2.21 -8.06
C GLN A 132 11.13 -2.00 -8.85
N ILE A 133 11.56 -3.08 -9.50
CA ILE A 133 12.69 -3.08 -10.44
C ILE A 133 12.30 -3.88 -11.69
N THR A 134 12.81 -3.45 -12.83
CA THR A 134 12.74 -4.18 -14.09
C THR A 134 13.63 -5.41 -14.06
N ALA A 135 13.39 -6.37 -14.96
CA ALA A 135 14.27 -7.54 -15.12
C ALA A 135 15.72 -7.14 -15.47
N ASP A 136 15.92 -6.07 -16.23
CA ASP A 136 17.26 -5.59 -16.56
C ASP A 136 17.92 -4.87 -15.39
N GLU A 137 17.16 -4.19 -14.53
CA GLU A 137 17.67 -3.66 -13.26
C GLU A 137 18.08 -4.79 -12.31
N ALA A 138 17.27 -5.83 -12.19
CA ALA A 138 17.61 -7.02 -11.41
C ALA A 138 18.94 -7.63 -11.87
N LYS A 139 19.11 -7.88 -13.18
CA LYS A 139 20.39 -8.38 -13.75
C LYS A 139 21.58 -7.45 -13.45
N ARG A 140 21.38 -6.12 -13.52
CA ARG A 140 22.43 -5.15 -13.18
C ARG A 140 22.80 -5.21 -11.71
N LEU A 141 21.82 -5.34 -10.82
CA LEU A 141 22.03 -5.46 -9.38
C LEU A 141 22.76 -6.76 -9.04
N GLU A 142 22.35 -7.90 -9.60
CA GLU A 142 23.00 -9.19 -9.42
C GLU A 142 24.46 -9.16 -9.87
N LYS A 143 24.75 -8.56 -11.04
CA LYS A 143 26.13 -8.40 -11.54
C LYS A 143 26.96 -7.49 -10.64
N ARG A 144 26.36 -6.44 -10.07
CA ARG A 144 27.07 -5.46 -9.22
C ARG A 144 27.31 -5.99 -7.81
N PHE A 145 26.41 -6.82 -7.30
CA PHE A 145 26.40 -7.40 -5.97
C PHE A 145 26.23 -8.93 -6.05
N PRO A 146 27.21 -9.66 -6.60
CA PRO A 146 27.11 -11.11 -6.73
C PRO A 146 26.98 -11.76 -5.35
N SER A 147 26.10 -12.74 -5.22
CA SER A 147 25.91 -13.46 -3.96
C SER A 147 27.16 -14.27 -3.61
N ALA A 148 27.48 -14.35 -2.31
CA ALA A 148 28.65 -15.08 -1.81
C ALA A 148 28.61 -16.60 -2.08
N ALA A 149 27.47 -17.13 -2.55
CA ALA A 149 27.28 -18.55 -2.87
C ALA A 149 27.82 -18.96 -4.26
N SER A 150 28.52 -18.06 -4.96
CA SER A 150 29.06 -18.30 -6.31
C SER A 150 30.59 -18.36 -6.36
N LYS A 151 31.22 -18.92 -5.32
CA LYS A 151 32.62 -19.38 -5.35
C LYS A 151 32.70 -20.87 -5.11
#